data_AF-A0A9K3CUI9-F1
#
_entry.id   AF-A0A9K3CUI9-F1
#
_cell.length_a   1.000
_cell.length_b   1.000
_cell.length_c   1.000
_cell.angle_alpha   90.00
_cell.angle_beta   90.00
_cell.angle_gamma   90.00
#
_symmetry.space_group_name_H-M   'P 1'
#
loop_
_entity.id
_entity.type
_entity.pdbx_description
1 polymer ?
#
loop_
_entity_poly.entity_id
_entity_poly.type
_entity_poly.pdbx_seq_one_letter_code
_entity_poly.pdbx_strand_id
1 'polypeptide(L)'
;RQKELDESLRRLNKFIQENNTKKQQAELKAKEEKLQATQLDESIRSLLLYTKNLRKRLSMLKVEVKHMGRFGQFLESVLEVSEEFNTVEDVLKRFETLKTTNQDLASRSNTAVQRNEAAKKELAQVRMSRDDDVMQLNTRIAQVLHTLDDETTDLSPEESLDKQLSSAQDALVGVSACYLGIDNLYSRVRSVTTVPRPLETETEAKLSRIAFFIQDLEAILQEVRRTEQRDRDKERERERETQSQTK
;
A
#
# COMPACT_ATOMS: atom_id res chain seq x y z
N ARG A 1 115.60 -82.52 -21.94
CA ARG A 1 114.22 -82.75 -22.42
C ARG A 1 113.17 -82.55 -21.32
N GLN A 2 113.04 -83.40 -20.29
CA GLN A 2 111.99 -83.20 -19.25
C GLN A 2 112.15 -81.87 -18.47
N LYS A 3 113.37 -81.55 -18.00
CA LYS A 3 113.66 -80.32 -17.22
C LYS A 3 113.46 -79.02 -18.01
N GLU A 4 113.75 -79.04 -19.31
CA GLU A 4 113.57 -77.87 -20.20
C GLU A 4 112.08 -77.61 -20.47
N LEU A 5 111.28 -78.68 -20.55
CA LEU A 5 109.83 -78.60 -20.69
C LEU A 5 109.19 -78.00 -19.42
N ASP A 6 109.65 -78.45 -18.23
CA ASP A 6 109.17 -77.92 -16.95
C ASP A 6 109.53 -76.44 -16.74
N GLU A 7 110.73 -76.01 -17.15
CA GLU A 7 111.09 -74.59 -17.11
C GLU A 7 110.28 -73.74 -18.08
N SER A 8 110.05 -74.24 -19.30
CA SER A 8 109.21 -73.58 -20.29
C SER A 8 107.77 -73.41 -19.78
N LEU A 9 107.21 -74.45 -19.16
CA LEU A 9 105.89 -74.41 -18.51
C LEU A 9 105.83 -73.40 -17.36
N ARG A 10 106.88 -73.30 -16.52
CA ARG A 10 106.93 -72.28 -15.45
C ARG A 10 106.96 -70.86 -16.01
N ARG A 11 107.76 -70.62 -17.06
CA ARG A 11 107.83 -69.29 -17.72
C ARG A 11 106.51 -68.94 -18.40
N LEU A 12 105.87 -69.91 -19.05
CA LEU A 12 104.56 -69.75 -19.67
C LEU A 12 103.49 -69.42 -18.61
N ASN A 13 103.44 -70.16 -17.50
CA ASN A 13 102.51 -69.89 -16.40
C ASN A 13 102.73 -68.50 -15.78
N LYS A 14 104.00 -68.10 -15.57
CA LYS A 14 104.33 -66.76 -15.08
C LYS A 14 103.88 -65.67 -16.06
N PHE A 15 104.12 -65.87 -17.36
CA PHE A 15 103.68 -64.95 -18.40
C PHE A 15 102.15 -64.85 -18.46
N ILE A 16 101.43 -65.98 -18.37
CA ILE A 16 99.96 -66.01 -18.33
C ILE A 16 99.45 -65.25 -17.11
N GLN A 17 100.06 -65.44 -15.94
CA GLN A 17 99.67 -64.75 -14.71
C GLN A 17 99.92 -63.24 -14.79
N GLU A 18 101.09 -62.81 -15.29
CA GLU A 18 101.42 -61.40 -15.48
C GLU A 18 100.52 -60.74 -16.53
N ASN A 19 100.22 -61.44 -17.64
CA ASN A 19 99.31 -60.95 -18.67
C ASN A 19 97.88 -60.82 -18.14
N ASN A 20 97.38 -61.81 -17.40
CA ASN A 20 96.08 -61.74 -16.73
C ASN A 20 96.02 -60.59 -15.73
N THR A 21 97.09 -60.34 -14.98
CA THR A 21 97.15 -59.22 -14.03
C THR A 21 97.10 -57.87 -14.77
N LYS A 22 97.85 -57.72 -15.87
CA LYS A 22 97.81 -56.51 -16.70
C LYS A 22 96.44 -56.31 -17.36
N LYS A 23 95.81 -57.39 -17.84
CA LYS A 23 94.46 -57.38 -18.39
C LYS A 23 93.44 -56.93 -17.34
N GLN A 24 93.49 -57.49 -16.13
CA GLN A 24 92.61 -57.09 -15.02
C GLN A 24 92.81 -55.62 -14.63
N GLN A 25 94.04 -55.13 -14.55
CA GLN A 25 94.33 -53.72 -14.26
C GLN A 25 93.80 -52.79 -15.36
N ALA A 26 94.00 -53.14 -16.64
CA ALA A 26 93.47 -52.38 -17.76
C ALA A 26 91.93 -52.37 -17.76
N GLU A 27 91.28 -53.50 -17.45
CA GLU A 27 89.82 -53.60 -17.34
C GLU A 27 89.27 -52.77 -16.17
N LEU A 28 89.95 -52.75 -15.02
CA LEU A 28 89.56 -51.91 -13.89
C LEU A 28 89.69 -50.42 -14.23
N LYS A 29 90.82 -50.02 -14.81
CA LYS A 29 91.04 -48.64 -15.23
C LYS A 29 90.01 -48.17 -16.28
N ALA A 30 89.69 -49.03 -17.25
CA ALA A 30 88.66 -48.73 -18.24
C ALA A 30 87.26 -48.59 -17.60
N LYS A 31 86.94 -49.39 -16.57
CA LYS A 31 85.68 -49.26 -15.82
C LYS A 31 85.64 -47.96 -15.02
N GLU A 32 86.72 -47.60 -14.34
CA GLU A 32 86.83 -46.35 -13.58
C GLU A 32 86.71 -45.12 -14.49
N GLU A 33 87.43 -45.08 -15.61
CA GLU A 33 87.34 -44.00 -16.60
C GLU A 33 85.92 -43.89 -17.17
N LYS A 34 85.26 -45.02 -17.46
CA LYS A 34 83.87 -45.02 -17.92
C LYS A 34 82.92 -44.46 -16.86
N LEU A 35 83.09 -44.84 -15.59
CA LEU A 35 82.28 -44.32 -14.49
C LEU A 35 82.48 -42.82 -14.32
N GLN A 36 83.73 -42.35 -14.31
CA GLN A 36 84.05 -40.92 -14.25
C GLN A 36 83.45 -40.14 -15.41
N ALA A 37 83.54 -40.67 -16.64
CA ALA A 37 82.91 -40.06 -17.81
C ALA A 37 81.39 -39.93 -17.63
N THR A 38 80.71 -40.98 -17.14
CA THR A 38 79.26 -40.91 -16.88
C THR A 38 78.88 -39.87 -15.81
N GLN A 39 79.65 -39.77 -14.73
CA GLN A 39 79.40 -38.78 -13.67
C GLN A 39 79.61 -37.34 -14.17
N LEU A 40 80.65 -37.12 -14.97
CA LEU A 40 80.90 -35.82 -15.60
C LEU A 40 79.79 -35.46 -16.59
N ASP A 41 79.33 -36.42 -17.41
CA ASP A 41 78.22 -36.21 -18.35
C ASP A 41 76.92 -35.85 -17.63
N GLU A 42 76.60 -36.52 -16.52
CA GLU A 42 75.44 -36.18 -15.69
C GLU A 42 75.56 -34.78 -15.09
N SER A 43 76.73 -34.43 -14.58
CA SER A 43 77.01 -33.08 -14.06
C SER A 43 76.85 -32.02 -15.15
N ILE A 44 77.41 -32.24 -16.34
CA ILE A 44 77.27 -31.35 -17.50
C ILE A 44 75.79 -31.19 -17.86
N ARG A 45 75.01 -32.28 -17.93
CA ARG A 45 73.57 -32.21 -18.22
C ARG A 45 72.82 -31.38 -17.18
N SER A 46 73.10 -31.60 -15.90
CA SER A 46 72.45 -30.85 -14.81
C SER A 46 72.78 -29.35 -14.86
N LEU A 47 74.05 -29.00 -15.11
CA LEU A 47 74.50 -27.62 -15.24
C LEU A 47 73.92 -26.94 -16.47
N LEU A 48 73.82 -27.65 -17.59
CA LEU A 48 73.18 -27.13 -18.81
C LEU A 48 71.71 -26.84 -18.58
N LEU A 49 70.99 -27.74 -17.91
CA LEU A 49 69.58 -27.53 -17.56
C LEU A 49 69.41 -26.33 -16.61
N TYR A 50 70.27 -26.23 -15.59
CA TYR A 50 70.26 -25.11 -14.66
C TYR A 50 70.51 -23.78 -15.36
N THR A 51 71.52 -23.73 -16.24
CA THR A 51 71.85 -22.55 -17.05
C THR A 51 70.68 -22.16 -17.97
N LYS A 52 70.03 -23.15 -18.60
CA LYS A 52 68.85 -22.93 -19.44
C LYS A 52 67.70 -22.30 -18.63
N ASN A 53 67.43 -22.81 -17.43
CA ASN A 53 66.40 -22.28 -16.55
C ASN A 53 66.71 -20.84 -16.09
N LEU A 54 67.97 -20.57 -15.72
CA LEU A 54 68.42 -19.22 -15.38
C LEU A 54 68.25 -18.25 -16.55
N ARG A 55 68.61 -18.64 -17.77
CA ARG A 55 68.40 -17.82 -18.98
C ARG A 55 66.92 -17.54 -19.21
N LYS A 56 66.04 -18.53 -19.04
CA LYS A 56 64.59 -18.34 -19.15
C LYS A 56 64.09 -17.35 -18.10
N ARG A 57 64.52 -17.49 -16.84
CA ARG A 57 64.16 -16.56 -15.76
C ARG A 57 64.63 -15.14 -16.05
N LEU A 58 65.87 -14.98 -16.50
CA LEU A 58 66.43 -13.69 -16.88
C LEU A 58 65.67 -13.06 -18.05
N SER A 59 65.25 -13.84 -19.03
CA SER A 59 64.40 -13.35 -20.13
C SER A 59 63.05 -12.86 -19.64
N MET A 60 62.38 -13.58 -18.74
CA MET A 60 61.10 -13.15 -18.17
C MET A 60 61.26 -11.86 -17.37
N LEU A 61 62.29 -11.79 -16.53
CA LEU A 61 62.56 -10.62 -15.70
C LEU A 61 62.89 -9.38 -16.55
N LYS A 62 63.61 -9.55 -17.67
CA LYS A 62 63.87 -8.45 -18.61
C LYS A 62 62.59 -7.90 -19.23
N VAL A 63 61.65 -8.77 -19.58
CA VAL A 63 60.33 -8.34 -20.11
C VAL A 63 59.55 -7.59 -19.04
N GLU A 64 59.56 -8.09 -17.81
CA GLU A 64 58.89 -7.46 -16.67
C GLU A 64 59.49 -6.09 -16.35
N VAL A 65 60.82 -5.96 -16.29
CA VAL A 65 61.50 -4.67 -16.09
C VAL A 65 61.17 -3.70 -17.21
N LYS A 66 61.14 -4.15 -18.47
CA LYS A 66 60.74 -3.27 -19.58
C LYS A 66 59.29 -2.81 -19.45
N HIS A 67 58.39 -3.70 -19.02
CA HIS A 67 57.00 -3.35 -18.78
C HIS A 67 56.87 -2.33 -17.63
N MET A 68 57.56 -2.57 -16.51
CA MET A 68 57.58 -1.68 -15.35
C MET A 68 58.24 -0.33 -15.66
N GLY A 69 59.23 -0.30 -16.54
CA GLY A 69 59.94 0.92 -16.95
C GLY A 69 59.01 1.98 -17.53
N ARG A 70 57.92 1.60 -18.21
CA ARG A 70 56.92 2.57 -18.70
C ARG A 70 56.22 3.29 -17.56
N PHE A 71 55.97 2.61 -16.43
CA PHE A 71 55.38 3.24 -15.25
C PHE A 71 56.39 4.14 -14.53
N GLY A 72 57.68 3.76 -14.53
CA GLY A 72 58.76 4.62 -14.05
C GLY A 72 58.83 5.94 -14.84
N GLN A 73 58.86 5.87 -16.17
CA GLN A 73 58.85 7.05 -17.05
C GLN A 73 57.62 7.93 -16.85
N PHE A 74 56.45 7.31 -16.64
CA PHE A 74 55.25 8.05 -16.31
C PHE A 74 55.40 8.81 -14.98
N LEU A 75 55.90 8.16 -13.94
CA LEU A 75 56.10 8.79 -12.63
C LEU A 75 57.15 9.92 -12.70
N GLU A 76 58.20 9.76 -13.49
CA GLU A 76 59.15 10.84 -13.78
C GLU A 76 58.47 12.03 -14.48
N SER A 77 57.62 11.78 -15.49
CA SER A 77 56.86 12.86 -16.14
C SER A 77 55.89 13.59 -15.20
N VAL A 78 55.37 12.90 -14.18
CA VAL A 78 54.53 13.53 -13.16
C VAL A 78 55.37 14.47 -12.29
N LEU A 79 56.62 14.12 -11.98
CA LEU A 79 57.54 15.01 -11.25
C LEU A 79 57.95 16.23 -12.09
N GLU A 80 58.09 16.09 -13.41
CA GLU A 80 58.41 17.22 -14.28
C GLU A 80 57.28 18.27 -14.31
N VAL A 81 56.03 17.83 -14.17
CA VAL A 81 54.85 18.71 -14.22
C VAL A 81 54.48 19.24 -12.82
N SER A 82 54.79 18.50 -11.76
CA SER A 82 54.36 18.81 -10.41
C SER A 82 55.51 19.34 -9.55
N GLU A 83 55.43 20.62 -9.19
CA GLU A 83 56.40 21.25 -8.28
C GLU A 83 56.24 20.80 -6.82
N GLU A 84 55.15 20.10 -6.48
CA GLU A 84 54.86 19.65 -5.10
C GLU A 84 55.66 18.41 -4.67
N PHE A 85 56.20 17.64 -5.62
CA PHE A 85 56.87 16.37 -5.34
C PHE A 85 58.31 16.40 -5.82
N ASN A 86 59.24 16.04 -4.93
CA ASN A 86 60.67 15.99 -5.25
C ASN A 86 61.10 14.59 -5.68
N THR A 87 60.40 13.55 -5.22
CA THR A 87 60.72 12.15 -5.51
C THR A 87 59.46 11.35 -5.87
N VAL A 88 59.66 10.27 -6.63
CA VAL A 88 58.58 9.31 -6.96
C VAL A 88 57.98 8.71 -5.68
N GLU A 89 58.78 8.55 -4.63
CA GLU A 89 58.31 8.02 -3.35
C GLU A 89 57.31 8.97 -2.67
N ASP A 90 57.48 10.30 -2.82
CA ASP A 90 56.54 11.29 -2.30
C ASP A 90 55.17 11.17 -2.98
N VAL A 91 55.18 10.97 -4.32
CA VAL A 91 53.96 10.75 -5.11
C VAL A 91 53.24 9.47 -4.64
N LEU A 92 53.98 8.38 -4.41
CA LEU A 92 53.41 7.12 -3.95
C LEU A 92 52.84 7.23 -2.53
N LYS A 93 53.55 7.90 -1.60
CA LYS A 93 53.04 8.15 -0.24
C LYS A 93 51.77 8.99 -0.26
N ARG A 94 51.72 10.02 -1.11
CA ARG A 94 50.53 10.84 -1.29
C ARG A 94 49.37 10.03 -1.86
N PHE A 95 49.63 9.20 -2.87
CA PHE A 95 48.64 8.31 -3.45
C PHE A 95 48.06 7.35 -2.40
N GLU A 96 48.91 6.68 -1.60
CA GLU A 96 48.43 5.77 -0.55
C GLU A 96 47.58 6.52 0.48
N THR A 97 48.02 7.71 0.91
CA THR A 97 47.25 8.55 1.84
C THR A 97 45.89 8.93 1.27
N LEU A 98 45.84 9.36 -0.01
CA LEU A 98 44.60 9.72 -0.70
C LEU A 98 43.69 8.51 -0.87
N LYS A 99 44.25 7.35 -1.22
CA LYS A 99 43.52 6.10 -1.39
C LYS A 99 42.87 5.67 -0.06
N THR A 100 43.63 5.65 1.03
CA THR A 100 43.11 5.34 2.37
C THR A 100 42.04 6.35 2.79
N THR A 101 42.30 7.65 2.62
CA THR A 101 41.35 8.70 2.98
C THR A 101 40.06 8.59 2.16
N ASN A 102 40.15 8.28 0.88
CA ASN A 102 39.00 8.09 0.01
C ASN A 102 38.18 6.85 0.42
N GLN A 103 38.84 5.75 0.77
CA GLN A 103 38.17 4.56 1.30
C GLN A 103 37.42 4.87 2.60
N ASP A 104 38.05 5.60 3.52
CA ASP A 104 37.42 6.02 4.77
C ASP A 104 36.24 6.97 4.54
N LEU A 105 36.38 7.95 3.65
CA LEU A 105 35.30 8.87 3.29
C LEU A 105 34.12 8.13 2.63
N ALA A 106 34.38 7.21 1.70
CA ALA A 106 33.36 6.40 1.06
C ALA A 106 32.60 5.55 2.09
N SER A 107 33.33 4.92 3.03
CA SER A 107 32.74 4.16 4.13
C SER A 107 31.85 5.03 5.01
N ARG A 108 32.35 6.19 5.46
CA ARG A 108 31.60 7.16 6.28
C ARG A 108 30.36 7.67 5.55
N SER A 109 30.48 7.98 4.27
CA SER A 109 29.36 8.42 3.43
C SER A 109 28.29 7.34 3.36
N ASN A 110 28.68 6.09 3.12
CA ASN A 110 27.74 4.97 3.10
C ASN A 110 27.04 4.79 4.45
N THR A 111 27.78 4.85 5.56
CA THR A 111 27.18 4.81 6.90
C THR A 111 26.23 5.98 7.15
N ALA A 112 26.56 7.19 6.70
CA ALA A 112 25.69 8.35 6.85
C ALA A 112 24.39 8.18 6.06
N VAL A 113 24.45 7.67 4.83
CA VAL A 113 23.28 7.34 4.01
C VAL A 113 22.42 6.29 4.73
N GLN A 114 23.01 5.21 5.24
CA GLN A 114 22.26 4.18 5.98
C GLN A 114 21.56 4.74 7.22
N ARG A 115 22.23 5.60 7.99
CA ARG A 115 21.62 6.26 9.16
C ARG A 115 20.49 7.20 8.75
N ASN A 116 20.65 7.92 7.65
CA ASN A 116 19.60 8.81 7.14
C ASN A 116 18.37 8.02 6.71
N GLU A 117 18.54 6.92 5.99
CA GLU A 117 17.45 6.02 5.60
C GLU A 117 16.77 5.39 6.81
N ALA A 118 17.52 4.98 7.83
CA ALA A 118 16.95 4.49 9.08
C ALA A 118 16.09 5.56 9.79
N ALA A 119 16.60 6.80 9.89
CA ALA A 119 15.87 7.92 10.49
C ALA A 119 14.61 8.30 9.70
N LYS A 120 14.67 8.27 8.36
CA LYS A 120 13.48 8.46 7.50
C LYS A 120 12.42 7.40 7.76
N LYS A 121 12.83 6.13 7.89
CA LYS A 121 11.93 5.02 8.17
C LYS A 121 11.27 5.19 9.54
N GLU A 122 12.05 5.53 10.57
CA GLU A 122 11.53 5.80 11.91
C GLU A 122 10.53 6.96 11.92
N LEU A 123 10.86 8.07 11.25
CA LEU A 123 9.98 9.21 11.09
C LEU A 123 8.68 8.85 10.36
N ALA A 124 8.74 8.02 9.32
CA ALA A 124 7.56 7.54 8.62
C ALA A 124 6.66 6.68 9.54
N GLN A 125 7.26 5.79 10.35
CA GLN A 125 6.51 4.98 11.32
C GLN A 125 5.83 5.85 12.38
N VAL A 126 6.54 6.83 12.93
CA VAL A 126 5.95 7.78 13.90
C VAL A 126 4.82 8.57 13.26
N ARG A 127 4.97 9.05 12.01
CA ARG A 127 3.90 9.75 11.30
C ARG A 127 2.66 8.88 11.13
N MET A 128 2.82 7.64 10.66
CA MET A 128 1.70 6.70 10.52
C MET A 128 0.98 6.48 11.86
N SER A 129 1.73 6.23 12.94
CA SER A 129 1.13 6.06 14.28
C SER A 129 0.37 7.30 14.73
N ARG A 130 0.88 8.52 14.42
CA ARG A 130 0.20 9.77 14.77
C ARG A 130 -1.05 10.01 13.93
N ASP A 131 -1.01 9.65 12.65
CA ASP A 131 -2.17 9.75 11.78
C ASP A 131 -3.28 8.78 12.24
N ASP A 132 -2.91 7.56 12.66
CA ASP A 132 -3.82 6.60 13.27
C ASP A 132 -4.44 7.14 14.58
N ASP A 133 -3.63 7.74 15.47
CA ASP A 133 -4.12 8.38 16.70
C ASP A 133 -5.15 9.48 16.38
N VAL A 134 -4.84 10.35 15.41
CA VAL A 134 -5.74 11.44 14.99
C VAL A 134 -7.04 10.88 14.43
N MET A 135 -6.99 9.82 13.63
CA MET A 135 -8.18 9.17 13.11
C MET A 135 -9.05 8.56 14.23
N GLN A 136 -8.43 7.93 15.23
CA GLN A 136 -9.13 7.41 16.41
C GLN A 136 -9.80 8.54 17.20
N LEU A 137 -9.10 9.66 17.43
CA LEU A 137 -9.65 10.82 18.11
C LEU A 137 -10.81 11.45 17.32
N ASN A 138 -10.67 11.61 16.00
CA ASN A 138 -11.76 12.12 15.15
C ASN A 138 -12.99 11.22 15.19
N THR A 139 -12.79 9.90 15.16
CA THR A 139 -13.88 8.92 15.31
C THR A 139 -14.57 9.09 16.67
N ARG A 140 -13.79 9.31 17.74
CA ARG A 140 -14.36 9.55 19.07
C ARG A 140 -15.12 10.87 19.17
N ILE A 141 -14.60 11.94 18.55
CA ILE A 141 -15.29 13.23 18.46
C ILE A 141 -16.62 13.06 17.73
N ALA A 142 -16.62 12.39 16.58
CA ALA A 142 -17.84 12.13 15.80
C ALA A 142 -18.87 11.34 16.61
N GLN A 143 -18.44 10.33 17.38
CA GLN A 143 -19.34 9.61 18.30
C GLN A 143 -19.94 10.53 19.36
N VAL A 144 -19.13 11.38 20.00
CA VAL A 144 -19.61 12.30 21.04
C VAL A 144 -20.56 13.34 20.46
N LEU A 145 -20.27 13.88 19.27
CA LEU A 145 -21.15 14.81 18.56
C LEU A 145 -22.48 14.14 18.22
N HIS A 146 -22.46 12.91 17.70
CA HIS A 146 -23.68 12.17 17.42
C HIS A 146 -24.52 11.95 18.68
N THR A 147 -23.90 11.52 19.79
CA THR A 147 -24.64 11.36 21.06
C THR A 147 -25.20 12.68 21.59
N LEU A 148 -24.47 13.78 21.40
CA LEU A 148 -24.95 15.10 21.79
C LEU A 148 -26.13 15.53 20.91
N ASP A 149 -26.05 15.35 19.60
CA ASP A 149 -27.14 15.66 18.68
C ASP A 149 -28.39 14.82 18.97
N ASP A 150 -28.22 13.52 19.26
CA ASP A 150 -29.33 12.65 19.69
C ASP A 150 -29.98 13.18 20.98
N GLU A 151 -29.19 13.47 22.02
CA GLU A 151 -29.69 14.03 23.27
C GLU A 151 -30.35 15.40 23.08
N THR A 152 -29.81 16.26 22.22
CA THR A 152 -30.35 17.60 21.94
C THR A 152 -31.64 17.53 21.14
N THR A 153 -31.75 16.56 20.23
CA THR A 153 -32.97 16.29 19.46
C THR A 153 -34.08 15.77 20.39
N ASP A 154 -33.75 14.84 21.29
CA ASP A 154 -34.68 14.34 22.31
C ASP A 154 -35.10 15.45 23.30
N LEU A 155 -34.22 16.43 23.54
CA LEU A 155 -34.45 17.60 24.39
C LEU A 155 -35.03 18.80 23.64
N SER A 156 -35.57 18.67 22.42
CA SER A 156 -36.31 19.74 21.74
C SER A 156 -37.81 19.72 22.10
N PRO A 157 -38.24 20.38 23.20
CA PRO A 157 -39.65 20.54 23.48
C PRO A 157 -40.33 21.42 22.43
N GLU A 158 -39.59 22.21 21.65
CA GLU A 158 -40.15 23.13 20.64
C GLU A 158 -40.92 22.38 19.56
N GLU A 159 -40.38 21.29 19.01
CA GLU A 159 -41.11 20.49 18.01
C GLU A 159 -42.36 19.82 18.60
N SER A 160 -42.31 19.44 19.87
CA SER A 160 -43.46 18.88 20.57
C SER A 160 -44.53 19.94 20.87
N LEU A 161 -44.10 21.16 21.20
CA LEU A 161 -44.95 22.30 21.50
C LEU A 161 -45.63 22.81 20.23
N ASP A 162 -44.91 22.91 19.11
CA ASP A 162 -45.44 23.32 17.82
C ASP A 162 -46.48 22.34 17.29
N LYS A 163 -46.25 21.02 17.46
CA LYS A 163 -47.26 19.99 17.13
C LYS A 163 -48.52 20.16 17.99
N GLN A 164 -48.38 20.42 19.29
CA GLN A 164 -49.51 20.66 20.17
C GLN A 164 -50.26 21.96 19.81
N LEU A 165 -49.53 23.04 19.52
CA LEU A 165 -50.09 24.33 19.11
C LEU A 165 -50.84 24.21 17.79
N SER A 166 -50.27 23.53 16.79
CA SER A 166 -50.92 23.30 15.50
C SER A 166 -52.22 22.52 15.67
N SER A 167 -52.21 21.44 16.46
CA SER A 167 -53.43 20.67 16.72
C SER A 167 -54.52 21.48 17.42
N ALA A 168 -54.15 22.38 18.33
CA ALA A 168 -55.09 23.28 18.99
C ALA A 168 -55.68 24.32 18.03
N GLN A 169 -54.86 24.87 17.12
CA GLN A 169 -55.32 25.78 16.08
C GLN A 169 -56.30 25.09 15.12
N ASP A 170 -56.02 23.86 14.67
CA ASP A 170 -56.91 23.11 13.78
C ASP A 170 -58.28 22.84 14.44
N ALA A 171 -58.29 22.51 15.74
CA ALA A 171 -59.52 22.35 16.51
C ALA A 171 -60.32 23.66 16.60
N LEU A 172 -59.63 24.79 16.83
CA LEU A 172 -60.27 26.12 16.87
C LEU A 172 -60.87 26.52 15.52
N VAL A 173 -60.17 26.22 14.42
CA VAL A 173 -60.68 26.45 13.05
C VAL A 173 -61.94 25.63 12.82
N GLY A 174 -61.95 24.35 13.22
CA GLY A 174 -63.13 23.48 13.11
C GLY A 174 -64.34 24.03 13.88
N VAL A 175 -64.14 24.46 15.12
CA VAL A 175 -65.20 25.07 15.93
C VAL A 175 -65.71 26.38 15.30
N SER A 176 -64.81 27.23 14.80
CA SER A 176 -65.16 28.49 14.14
C SER A 176 -65.96 28.26 12.85
N ALA A 177 -65.61 27.23 12.08
CA ALA A 177 -66.36 26.83 10.89
C ALA A 177 -67.78 26.36 11.24
N CYS A 178 -67.95 25.63 12.35
CA CYS A 178 -69.29 25.27 12.86
C CYS A 178 -70.11 26.51 13.22
N TYR A 179 -69.54 27.48 13.96
CA TYR A 179 -70.23 28.73 14.27
C TYR A 179 -70.63 29.52 13.02
N LEU A 180 -69.73 29.63 12.03
CA LEU A 180 -70.03 30.28 10.76
C LEU A 180 -71.13 29.55 9.98
N GLY A 181 -71.12 28.22 9.99
CA GLY A 181 -72.18 27.39 9.41
C GLY A 181 -73.54 27.65 10.04
N ILE A 182 -73.58 27.74 11.37
CA ILE A 182 -74.80 28.08 12.13
C ILE A 182 -75.28 29.48 11.75
N ASP A 183 -74.38 30.47 11.70
CA ASP A 183 -74.72 31.84 11.32
C ASP A 183 -75.26 31.95 9.89
N ASN A 184 -74.66 31.20 8.95
CA ASN A 184 -75.12 31.13 7.57
C ASN A 184 -76.51 30.51 7.46
N LEU A 185 -76.76 29.39 8.16
CA LEU A 185 -78.08 28.75 8.19
C LEU A 185 -79.12 29.66 8.83
N TYR A 186 -78.78 30.32 9.94
CA TYR A 186 -79.67 31.26 10.62
C TYR A 186 -80.01 32.45 9.73
N SER A 187 -79.02 33.03 9.05
CA SER A 187 -79.22 34.12 8.07
C SER A 187 -80.17 33.70 6.95
N ARG A 188 -80.03 32.48 6.43
CA ARG A 188 -80.89 31.92 5.38
C ARG A 188 -82.33 31.67 5.86
N VAL A 189 -82.49 31.12 7.06
CA VAL A 189 -83.82 30.99 7.70
C VAL A 189 -84.48 32.36 7.81
N ARG A 190 -83.71 33.39 8.19
CA ARG A 190 -84.21 34.75 8.33
C ARG A 190 -84.54 35.41 7.00
N SER A 191 -83.79 35.13 5.92
CA SER A 191 -84.07 35.69 4.60
C SER A 191 -85.32 35.10 3.94
N VAL A 192 -85.66 33.84 4.26
CA VAL A 192 -86.85 33.15 3.71
C VAL A 192 -88.10 33.45 4.54
N THR A 193 -87.96 33.79 5.82
CA THR A 193 -89.09 34.06 6.71
C THR A 193 -89.58 35.50 6.56
N THR A 194 -90.85 35.69 6.19
CA THR A 194 -91.48 37.02 6.04
C THR A 194 -91.88 37.68 7.38
N VAL A 195 -91.64 37.01 8.52
CA VAL A 195 -92.01 37.47 9.87
C VAL A 195 -90.86 38.27 10.48
N PRO A 196 -91.03 39.57 10.77
CA PRO A 196 -90.01 40.38 11.42
C PRO A 196 -89.76 39.89 12.86
N ARG A 197 -88.51 39.64 13.23
CA ARG A 197 -88.11 39.19 14.58
C ARG A 197 -86.77 39.80 15.02
N PRO A 198 -86.53 39.94 16.34
CA PRO A 198 -85.28 40.46 16.87
C PRO A 198 -84.10 39.55 16.52
N LEU A 199 -82.92 40.15 16.44
CA LEU A 199 -81.69 39.46 16.06
C LEU A 199 -81.17 38.63 17.24
N GLU A 200 -81.07 37.33 17.07
CA GLU A 200 -80.49 36.45 18.09
C GLU A 200 -78.97 36.53 18.01
N THR A 201 -78.33 36.81 19.15
CA THR A 201 -76.87 36.89 19.28
C THR A 201 -76.26 35.58 19.74
N GLU A 202 -76.97 34.84 20.59
CA GLU A 202 -76.51 33.56 21.14
C GLU A 202 -76.70 32.39 20.17
N THR A 203 -75.70 31.51 20.08
CA THR A 203 -75.68 30.38 19.14
C THR A 203 -76.78 29.36 19.43
N GLU A 204 -77.08 29.11 20.70
CA GLU A 204 -78.15 28.19 21.11
C GLU A 204 -79.51 28.68 20.62
N ALA A 205 -79.78 29.98 20.76
CA ALA A 205 -80.98 30.60 20.25
C ALA A 205 -81.08 30.45 18.72
N LYS A 206 -79.99 30.76 17.98
CA LYS A 206 -79.93 30.60 16.52
C LYS A 206 -80.22 29.16 16.09
N LEU A 207 -79.67 28.17 16.78
CA LEU A 207 -79.90 26.75 16.51
C LEU A 207 -81.35 26.33 16.79
N SER A 208 -81.91 26.72 17.93
CA SER A 208 -83.33 26.47 18.23
C SER A 208 -84.24 27.07 17.17
N ARG A 209 -83.87 28.24 16.63
CA ARG A 209 -84.63 28.90 15.57
C ARG A 209 -84.54 28.18 14.24
N ILE A 210 -83.35 27.73 13.85
CA ILE A 210 -83.14 26.89 12.66
C ILE A 210 -83.96 25.60 12.81
N ALA A 211 -83.91 24.95 13.97
CA ALA A 211 -84.66 23.72 14.23
C ALA A 211 -86.18 23.92 14.12
N PHE A 212 -86.73 24.99 14.71
CA PHE A 212 -88.15 25.31 14.61
C PHE A 212 -88.58 25.54 13.15
N PHE A 213 -87.77 26.28 12.38
CA PHE A 213 -88.06 26.51 10.96
C PHE A 213 -88.03 25.23 10.12
N ILE A 214 -87.09 24.32 10.39
CA ILE A 214 -87.03 23.02 9.73
C ILE A 214 -88.26 22.18 10.10
N GLN A 215 -88.64 22.13 11.38
CA GLN A 215 -89.84 21.41 11.83
C GLN A 215 -91.12 21.96 11.21
N ASP A 216 -91.25 23.28 11.11
CA ASP A 216 -92.38 23.93 10.42
C ASP A 216 -92.42 23.55 8.93
N LEU A 217 -91.27 23.57 8.25
CA LEU A 217 -91.17 23.13 6.85
C LEU A 217 -91.51 21.66 6.67
N GLU A 218 -91.06 20.79 7.57
CA GLU A 218 -91.40 19.37 7.57
C GLU A 218 -92.90 19.15 7.78
N ALA A 219 -93.52 19.88 8.71
CA ALA A 219 -94.95 19.83 8.94
C ALA A 219 -95.74 20.30 7.70
N ILE A 220 -95.32 21.40 7.06
CA ILE A 220 -95.91 21.87 5.80
C ILE A 220 -95.76 20.83 4.70
N LEU A 221 -94.57 20.24 4.52
CA LEU A 221 -94.33 19.20 3.53
C LEU A 221 -95.17 17.94 3.77
N GLN A 222 -95.35 17.54 5.03
CA GLN A 222 -96.22 16.42 5.38
C GLN A 222 -97.68 16.72 5.08
N GLU A 223 -98.17 17.93 5.37
CA GLU A 223 -99.52 18.33 5.01
C GLU A 223 -99.71 18.42 3.49
N VAL A 224 -98.75 18.97 2.74
CA VAL A 224 -98.79 18.97 1.27
C VAL A 224 -98.88 17.55 0.72
N ARG A 225 -98.06 16.62 1.24
CA ARG A 225 -98.12 15.21 0.85
C ARG A 225 -99.47 14.56 1.19
N ARG A 226 -100.06 14.90 2.34
CA ARG A 226 -101.40 14.43 2.74
C ARG A 226 -102.49 14.98 1.82
N THR A 227 -102.40 16.26 1.43
CA THR A 227 -103.36 16.85 0.48
C THR A 227 -103.22 16.23 -0.91
N GLU A 228 -102.01 16.00 -1.40
CA GLU A 228 -101.80 15.30 -2.68
C GLU A 228 -102.29 13.84 -2.63
N GLN A 229 -102.19 13.16 -1.49
CA GLN A 229 -102.77 11.83 -1.31
C GLN A 229 -104.30 11.87 -1.31
N ARG A 230 -104.91 12.82 -0.60
CA ARG A 230 -106.37 13.02 -0.60
C ARG A 230 -106.90 13.37 -1.99
N ASP A 231 -106.17 14.18 -2.75
CA ASP A 231 -106.59 14.54 -4.11
C ASP A 231 -106.46 13.36 -5.07
N ARG A 232 -105.40 12.54 -4.93
CA ARG A 232 -105.26 11.27 -5.65
C ARG A 232 -106.36 10.25 -5.28
N ASP A 233 -106.77 10.20 -4.01
CA ASP A 233 -107.83 9.30 -3.56
C ASP A 233 -109.22 9.76 -4.04
N LYS A 234 -109.48 11.07 -4.08
CA LYS A 234 -110.69 11.65 -4.69
C LYS A 234 -110.75 11.43 -6.20
N GLU A 235 -109.60 11.48 -6.90
CA GLU A 235 -109.52 11.17 -8.33
C GLU A 235 -109.85 9.69 -8.59
N ARG A 236 -109.35 8.78 -7.74
CA ARG A 236 -109.70 7.35 -7.77
C ARG A 236 -111.17 7.06 -7.43
N GLU A 237 -111.81 7.83 -6.55
CA GLU A 237 -113.25 7.73 -6.28
C GLU A 237 -114.08 8.20 -7.48
N ARG A 238 -113.69 9.30 -8.15
CA ARG A 238 -114.35 9.76 -9.39
C ARG A 238 -114.21 8.74 -10.52
N GLU A 239 -113.07 8.06 -10.64
CA GLU A 239 -112.88 6.95 -11.58
C GLU A 239 -113.76 5.72 -11.26
N ARG A 240 -114.05 5.45 -9.97
CA ARG A 240 -114.98 4.38 -9.56
C ARG A 240 -116.45 4.74 -9.79
N GLU A 241 -116.83 6.00 -9.56
CA GLU A 241 -118.19 6.49 -9.81
C GLU A 241 -118.53 6.54 -11.30
N THR A 242 -117.57 6.93 -12.14
CA THR A 242 -117.73 6.91 -13.61
C THR A 242 -117.84 5.48 -14.17
N GLN A 243 -117.10 4.51 -13.62
CA GLN A 243 -117.28 3.10 -13.98
C GLN A 243 -118.61 2.50 -13.52
N SER A 244 -119.27 3.07 -12.49
CA SER A 244 -120.55 2.58 -11.97
C SER A 244 -121.78 3.23 -12.63
N GLN A 245 -121.62 4.32 -13.39
CA GLN A 245 -122.69 4.96 -14.18
C GLN A 245 -122.71 4.56 -15.67
N THR A 246 -121.82 3.66 -16.11
CA THR A 246 -121.78 3.17 -17.51
C THR A 246 -122.12 1.68 -17.66
N LYS A 247 -122.69 1.05 -16.61
CA LYS A 247 -123.31 -0.28 -16.62
C LYS A 247 -124.79 -0.16 -16.28
#